data_AF-A0A2W4KY88-F1
#
_entry.id   AF-A0A2W4KY88-F1
#
_cell.length_a   1.000
_cell.length_b   1.000
_cell.length_c   1.000
_cell.angle_alpha   90.00
_cell.angle_beta   90.00
_cell.angle_gamma   90.00
#
_symmetry.space_group_name_H-M   'P 1'
#
loop_
_entity.id
_entity.type
_entity.pdbx_description
1 polymer ?
#
loop_
_entity_poly.entity_id
_entity_poly.type
_entity_poly.pdbx_seq_one_letter_code
_entity_poly.pdbx_strand_id
1 'polypeptide(L)'
;LGDRVCVDTCTHLRQDEGMLVGSYAHGFVLCVSETHPLPYMPTRPFRVNAGALHSYVLSTDNKTHYLSELTSGSTVLAVSANGQTRPVTVGRVKIESRPLLTIKATSEEGVPVSLTVQDDWHVRVLGPGAAVLNVTELRPGSKLLGYISTDKRHVGWPIGEFCIEK
;
A
#
# COMPACT_ATOMS: atom_id res chain seq x y z
N LEU A 1 6.90 -17.27 -7.70
CA LEU A 1 7.52 -16.73 -6.46
C LEU A 1 8.04 -15.34 -6.76
N GLY A 2 7.93 -14.38 -5.84
CA GLY A 2 8.50 -13.05 -6.00
C GLY A 2 8.71 -12.35 -4.66
N ASP A 3 9.43 -11.23 -4.67
CA ASP A 3 9.78 -10.51 -3.45
C ASP A 3 8.69 -9.53 -3.04
N ARG A 4 8.28 -9.63 -1.77
CA ARG A 4 7.37 -8.69 -1.13
C ARG A 4 8.11 -7.82 -0.13
N VAL A 5 7.51 -6.69 0.21
CA VAL A 5 8.03 -5.72 1.17
C VAL A 5 7.05 -5.54 2.32
N CYS A 6 7.55 -5.68 3.54
CA CYS A 6 6.93 -5.27 4.79
C CYS A 6 7.56 -3.94 5.23
N VAL A 7 6.74 -2.94 5.56
CA VAL A 7 7.22 -1.67 6.12
C VAL A 7 6.91 -1.63 7.61
N ASP A 8 7.95 -1.59 8.44
CA ASP A 8 7.86 -1.36 9.88
C ASP A 8 8.16 0.10 10.17
N THR A 9 7.23 0.79 10.83
CA THR A 9 7.35 2.19 11.22
C THR A 9 7.87 2.34 12.66
N CYS A 10 8.39 3.51 13.00
CA CYS A 10 8.82 3.87 14.36
C CYS A 10 7.67 4.32 15.27
N THR A 11 6.42 4.28 14.79
CA THR A 11 5.23 4.74 15.52
C THR A 11 4.11 3.74 15.37
N HIS A 12 3.17 3.71 16.31
CA HIS A 12 1.95 2.94 16.09
C HIS A 12 1.05 3.58 15.02
N LEU A 13 0.38 2.73 14.26
CA LEU A 13 -0.70 3.00 13.33
C LEU A 13 -2.02 2.65 14.03
N ARG A 14 -3.05 3.44 13.76
CA ARG A 14 -4.42 3.18 14.21
C ARG A 14 -5.04 2.05 13.39
N GLN A 15 -6.16 1.50 13.87
CA GLN A 15 -6.88 0.42 13.18
C GLN A 15 -7.35 0.85 11.78
N ASP A 16 -7.76 2.09 11.62
CA ASP A 16 -8.16 2.64 10.33
C ASP A 16 -6.99 3.19 9.51
N GLU A 17 -5.74 3.04 9.97
CA GLU A 17 -4.54 3.54 9.30
C GLU A 17 -3.76 2.45 8.55
N GLY A 18 -3.17 2.89 7.44
CA GLY A 18 -2.39 2.08 6.54
C GLY A 18 -1.44 2.91 5.69
N MET A 19 -1.02 2.33 4.56
CA MET A 19 -0.23 3.00 3.55
C MET A 19 -0.90 2.85 2.19
N LEU A 20 -0.85 3.90 1.37
CA LEU A 20 -1.30 3.85 -0.02
C LEU A 20 -0.20 3.24 -0.88
N VAL A 21 -0.48 2.08 -1.47
CA VAL A 21 0.48 1.30 -2.26
C VAL A 21 -0.14 0.91 -3.61
N GLY A 22 0.61 1.03 -4.68
CA GLY A 22 0.17 0.69 -6.04
C GLY A 22 1.30 0.13 -6.87
N SER A 23 1.00 -0.71 -7.86
CA SER A 23 2.00 -1.16 -8.83
C SER A 23 2.46 -0.03 -9.76
N TYR A 24 1.68 1.04 -9.88
CA TYR A 24 1.99 2.23 -10.67
C TYR A 24 1.81 3.50 -9.83
N ALA A 25 2.52 4.57 -10.16
CA ALA A 25 2.52 5.80 -9.38
C ALA A 25 1.23 6.65 -9.50
N HIS A 26 0.30 6.28 -10.40
CA HIS A 26 -0.96 7.01 -10.61
C HIS A 26 -2.15 6.47 -9.80
N GLY A 27 -2.05 5.27 -9.22
CA GLY A 27 -3.18 4.63 -8.56
C GLY A 27 -2.76 3.70 -7.43
N PHE A 28 -3.39 3.87 -6.27
CA PHE A 28 -3.01 3.21 -5.02
C PHE A 28 -4.21 2.55 -4.34
N VAL A 29 -3.95 1.47 -3.62
CA VAL A 29 -4.87 0.79 -2.69
C VAL A 29 -4.40 1.03 -1.26
N LEU A 30 -5.33 1.20 -0.34
CA LEU A 30 -5.02 1.42 1.07
C LEU A 30 -4.75 0.08 1.79
N CYS A 31 -3.48 -0.26 1.95
CA CYS A 31 -3.02 -1.44 2.69
C CYS A 31 -3.10 -1.18 4.19
N VAL A 32 -3.81 -2.03 4.94
CA VAL A 32 -4.00 -1.82 6.39
C VAL A 32 -2.80 -2.32 7.19
N SER A 33 -2.57 -1.69 8.33
CA SER A 33 -1.62 -2.15 9.33
C SER A 33 -2.03 -3.48 10.00
N GLU A 34 -1.07 -4.22 10.57
CA GLU A 34 -1.30 -5.44 11.37
C GLU A 34 -1.92 -5.13 12.76
N THR A 35 -2.90 -4.22 12.82
CA THR A 35 -3.60 -3.73 14.01
C THR A 35 -4.83 -4.57 14.39
N HIS A 36 -5.28 -5.44 13.48
CA HIS A 36 -6.47 -6.26 13.67
C HIS A 36 -6.09 -7.69 14.11
N PRO A 37 -6.68 -8.21 15.20
CA PRO A 37 -6.36 -9.55 15.72
C PRO A 37 -6.48 -10.65 14.67
N LEU A 38 -5.62 -11.65 14.80
CA LEU A 38 -5.66 -12.90 14.03
C LEU A 38 -5.62 -14.08 15.01
N PRO A 39 -6.24 -15.24 14.69
CA PRO A 39 -6.42 -16.34 15.65
C PRO A 39 -5.13 -16.89 16.30
N TYR A 40 -3.96 -16.70 15.67
CA TYR A 40 -2.68 -17.30 16.12
C TYR A 40 -1.48 -16.36 16.01
N MET A 41 -1.70 -15.05 15.88
CA MET A 41 -0.60 -14.09 15.70
C MET A 41 -0.87 -12.80 16.47
N PRO A 42 0.08 -12.31 17.27
CA PRO A 42 -0.06 -11.00 17.91
C PRO A 42 -0.06 -9.90 16.86
N THR A 43 -0.81 -8.82 17.14
CA THR A 43 -0.82 -7.63 16.30
C THR A 43 0.55 -6.95 16.30
N ARG A 44 0.92 -6.37 15.17
CA ARG A 44 2.09 -5.51 15.03
C ARG A 44 1.61 -4.15 14.54
N PRO A 45 1.12 -3.28 15.45
CA PRO A 45 0.47 -2.03 15.07
C PRO A 45 1.43 -1.01 14.45
N PHE A 46 2.66 -1.37 14.10
CA PHE A 46 3.65 -0.56 13.41
C PHE A 46 3.96 -1.09 12.00
N ARG A 47 3.41 -2.25 11.61
CA ARG A 47 3.74 -2.99 10.37
C ARG A 47 2.63 -2.91 9.34
N VAL A 48 3.01 -2.70 8.08
CA VAL A 48 2.14 -2.85 6.91
C VAL A 48 2.73 -3.89 5.96
N ASN A 49 1.91 -4.87 5.55
CA ASN A 49 2.24 -5.79 4.46
C ASN A 49 2.01 -5.07 3.12
N ALA A 50 2.99 -4.27 2.69
CA ALA A 50 2.79 -3.20 1.72
C ALA A 50 2.51 -3.70 0.29
N GLY A 51 3.40 -4.51 -0.29
CA GLY A 51 3.29 -4.90 -1.69
C GLY A 51 4.53 -5.62 -2.23
N ALA A 52 4.61 -5.80 -3.54
CA ALA A 52 5.76 -6.34 -4.24
C ALA A 52 6.90 -5.31 -4.34
N LEU A 53 8.13 -5.78 -4.59
CA LEU A 53 9.34 -4.95 -4.65
C LEU A 53 9.22 -3.72 -5.58
N HIS A 54 8.54 -3.87 -6.71
CA HIS A 54 8.32 -2.81 -7.71
C HIS A 54 7.19 -1.84 -7.38
N SER A 55 6.40 -2.08 -6.32
CA SER A 55 5.26 -1.23 -6.02
C SER A 55 5.72 0.13 -5.48
N TYR A 56 4.94 1.16 -5.77
CA TYR A 56 5.11 2.50 -5.25
C TYR A 56 4.34 2.67 -3.94
N VAL A 57 4.90 3.45 -3.00
CA VAL A 57 4.21 3.94 -1.80
C VAL A 57 4.10 5.47 -1.85
N LEU A 58 2.97 6.01 -1.39
CA LEU A 58 2.79 7.46 -1.27
C LEU A 58 3.54 8.02 -0.04
N SER A 59 4.23 9.14 -0.24
CA SER A 59 4.94 9.91 0.77
C SER A 59 4.47 11.37 0.81
N THR A 60 5.06 12.18 1.68
CA THR A 60 4.75 13.59 1.88
C THR A 60 4.91 14.39 0.58
N ASP A 61 4.26 15.54 0.51
CA ASP A 61 4.30 16.43 -0.67
C ASP A 61 3.89 15.73 -1.98
N ASN A 62 3.01 14.72 -1.86
CA ASN A 62 2.53 13.93 -2.98
C ASN A 62 3.68 13.21 -3.74
N LYS A 63 4.78 12.87 -3.05
CA LYS A 63 5.88 12.10 -3.63
C LYS A 63 5.58 10.59 -3.57
N THR A 64 6.26 9.83 -4.41
CA THR A 64 6.17 8.36 -4.43
C THR A 64 7.56 7.76 -4.42
N HIS A 65 7.74 6.66 -3.71
CA HIS A 65 8.98 5.88 -3.71
C HIS A 65 8.68 4.44 -4.10
N TYR A 66 9.62 3.78 -4.77
CA TYR A 66 9.55 2.32 -4.84
C TYR A 66 9.70 1.74 -3.44
N LEU A 67 8.95 0.69 -3.13
CA LEU A 67 9.08 -0.03 -1.86
C LEU A 67 10.50 -0.59 -1.66
N SER A 68 11.20 -0.92 -2.75
CA SER A 68 12.59 -1.36 -2.76
C SER A 68 13.60 -0.28 -2.34
N GLU A 69 13.26 0.99 -2.48
CA GLU A 69 14.15 2.13 -2.19
C GLU A 69 13.99 2.63 -0.74
N LEU A 70 12.94 2.19 -0.05
CA LEU A 70 12.75 2.55 1.36
C LEU A 70 13.88 1.96 2.21
N THR A 71 14.37 2.79 3.12
CA THR A 71 15.39 2.42 4.10
C THR A 71 14.98 2.90 5.49
N SER A 72 15.71 2.47 6.52
CA SER A 72 15.50 3.02 7.86
C SER A 72 15.75 4.54 7.84
N GLY A 73 14.85 5.31 8.43
CA GLY A 73 14.86 6.77 8.38
C GLY A 73 14.08 7.38 7.21
N SER A 74 13.66 6.59 6.20
CA SER A 74 12.72 7.07 5.18
C SER A 74 11.41 7.57 5.82
N THR A 75 10.77 8.54 5.19
CA THR A 75 9.45 9.04 5.61
C THR A 75 8.39 8.63 4.58
N VAL A 76 7.26 8.12 5.07
CA VAL A 76 6.07 7.77 4.26
C VAL A 76 4.82 8.33 4.92
N LEU A 77 3.67 8.28 4.23
CA LEU A 77 2.40 8.70 4.81
C LEU A 77 1.66 7.51 5.46
N ALA A 78 1.30 7.67 6.73
CA ALA A 78 0.18 6.93 7.30
C ALA A 78 -1.11 7.60 6.84
N VAL A 79 -2.01 6.82 6.25
CA VAL A 79 -3.28 7.28 5.69
C VAL A 79 -4.40 6.55 6.39
N SER A 80 -5.37 7.30 6.89
CA SER A 80 -6.57 6.74 7.52
C SER A 80 -7.70 6.53 6.52
N ALA A 81 -8.68 5.70 6.87
CA ALA A 81 -9.84 5.38 6.03
C ALA A 81 -10.69 6.60 5.63
N ASN A 82 -10.60 7.72 6.37
CA ASN A 82 -11.29 8.98 6.04
C ASN A 82 -10.43 9.98 5.24
N GLY A 83 -9.22 9.58 4.84
CA GLY A 83 -8.31 10.42 4.07
C GLY A 83 -7.38 11.33 4.88
N GLN A 84 -7.46 11.36 6.22
CA GLN A 84 -6.47 12.08 7.02
C GLN A 84 -5.11 11.39 6.88
N THR A 85 -4.07 12.21 6.70
CA THR A 85 -2.69 11.74 6.52
C THR A 85 -1.77 12.33 7.58
N ARG A 86 -0.70 11.60 7.91
CA ARG A 86 0.40 12.10 8.73
C ARG A 86 1.71 11.43 8.32
N PRO A 87 2.85 12.13 8.39
CA PRO A 87 4.15 11.51 8.14
C PRO A 87 4.48 10.48 9.23
N VAL A 88 5.09 9.37 8.83
CA VAL A 88 5.66 8.37 9.73
C VAL A 88 7.05 7.96 9.26
N THR A 89 7.94 7.75 10.21
CA THR A 89 9.31 7.30 9.94
C THR A 89 9.33 5.77 9.81
N VAL A 90 9.99 5.28 8.76
CA VAL A 90 10.28 3.86 8.56
C VAL A 90 11.43 3.46 9.47
N GLY A 91 11.20 2.47 10.33
CA GLY A 91 12.24 1.90 11.20
C GLY A 91 12.97 0.75 10.50
N ARG A 92 12.24 -0.10 9.78
CA ARG A 92 12.82 -1.25 9.08
C ARG A 92 11.98 -1.61 7.85
N VAL A 93 12.67 -2.03 6.79
CA VAL A 93 12.06 -2.64 5.62
C VAL A 93 12.44 -4.12 5.60
N LYS A 94 11.45 -5.00 5.53
CA LYS A 94 11.67 -6.45 5.46
C LYS A 94 11.27 -6.95 4.08
N ILE A 95 12.24 -7.48 3.34
CA ILE A 95 12.06 -8.08 2.02
C ILE A 95 12.16 -9.59 2.15
N GLU A 96 11.21 -10.33 1.59
CA GLU A 96 11.22 -11.79 1.55
C GLU A 96 10.48 -12.33 0.33
N SER A 97 10.89 -13.50 -0.17
CA SER A 97 10.25 -14.15 -1.31
C SER A 97 9.04 -14.98 -0.88
N ARG A 98 7.89 -14.73 -1.51
CA ARG A 98 6.62 -15.39 -1.21
C ARG A 98 5.81 -15.67 -2.49
N PRO A 99 4.77 -16.53 -2.42
CA PRO A 99 3.67 -16.50 -3.39
C PRO A 99 3.04 -15.10 -3.41
N LEU A 100 2.68 -14.63 -4.61
CA LEU A 100 2.10 -13.31 -4.82
C LEU A 100 0.77 -13.44 -5.54
N LEU A 101 -0.14 -12.52 -5.25
CA LEU A 101 -1.36 -12.29 -6.01
C LEU A 101 -1.44 -10.83 -6.43
N THR A 102 -2.17 -10.54 -7.51
CA THR A 102 -2.38 -9.18 -7.99
C THR A 102 -3.85 -8.81 -7.85
N ILE A 103 -4.09 -7.77 -7.07
CA ILE A 103 -5.38 -7.08 -7.00
C ILE A 103 -5.49 -6.17 -8.22
N LYS A 104 -6.60 -6.27 -8.95
CA LYS A 104 -6.95 -5.36 -10.05
C LYS A 104 -8.27 -4.69 -9.71
N ALA A 105 -8.29 -3.37 -9.73
CA ALA A 105 -9.45 -2.55 -9.46
C ALA A 105 -9.57 -1.44 -10.51
N THR A 106 -10.74 -0.80 -10.53
CA THR A 106 -11.02 0.34 -11.38
C THR A 106 -11.62 1.43 -10.50
N SER A 107 -11.11 2.65 -10.60
CA SER A 107 -11.68 3.79 -9.89
C SER A 107 -13.08 4.14 -10.41
N GLU A 108 -13.80 4.98 -9.68
CA GLU A 108 -15.11 5.49 -10.13
C GLU A 108 -15.01 6.26 -11.47
N GLU A 109 -13.84 6.85 -11.74
CA GLU A 109 -13.53 7.57 -12.99
C GLU A 109 -13.01 6.66 -14.11
N GLY A 110 -12.98 5.34 -13.90
CA GLY A 110 -12.52 4.38 -14.91
C GLY A 110 -11.01 4.15 -14.96
N VAL A 111 -10.23 4.69 -14.01
CA VAL A 111 -8.77 4.54 -13.98
C VAL A 111 -8.40 3.15 -13.47
N PRO A 112 -7.61 2.35 -14.22
CA PRO A 112 -7.16 1.05 -13.76
C PRO A 112 -6.10 1.21 -12.64
N VAL A 113 -6.31 0.46 -11.57
CA VAL A 113 -5.40 0.37 -10.43
C VAL A 113 -5.01 -1.09 -10.23
N SER A 114 -3.73 -1.34 -9.99
CA SER A 114 -3.26 -2.67 -9.61
C SER A 114 -2.33 -2.59 -8.41
N LEU A 115 -2.32 -3.65 -7.62
CA LEU A 115 -1.40 -3.83 -6.53
C LEU A 115 -1.06 -5.32 -6.42
N THR A 116 0.23 -5.65 -6.51
CA THR A 116 0.71 -7.00 -6.25
C THR A 116 1.15 -7.13 -4.78
N VAL A 117 0.62 -8.11 -4.07
CA VAL A 117 0.87 -8.39 -2.65
C VAL A 117 1.16 -9.86 -2.43
N GLN A 118 1.62 -10.21 -1.22
CA GLN A 118 1.73 -11.61 -0.82
C GLN A 118 0.35 -12.28 -0.83
N ASP A 119 0.30 -13.48 -1.43
CA ASP A 119 -0.85 -14.37 -1.38
C ASP A 119 -0.89 -15.09 -0.03
N ASP A 120 -1.47 -14.43 0.96
CA ASP A 120 -1.62 -14.94 2.32
C ASP A 120 -2.84 -14.32 3.00
N TRP A 121 -3.56 -15.15 3.78
CA TRP A 121 -4.80 -14.80 4.46
C TRP A 121 -4.65 -13.65 5.46
N HIS A 122 -3.44 -13.37 5.96
CA HIS A 122 -3.20 -12.28 6.90
C HIS A 122 -2.95 -10.91 6.23
N VAL A 123 -2.76 -10.87 4.91
CA VAL A 123 -2.58 -9.63 4.17
C VAL A 123 -3.96 -9.03 3.90
N ARG A 124 -4.09 -7.74 4.25
CA ARG A 124 -5.38 -7.06 4.30
C ARG A 124 -5.30 -5.67 3.69
N VAL A 125 -6.40 -5.25 3.10
CA VAL A 125 -6.63 -3.90 2.55
C VAL A 125 -7.90 -3.33 3.16
N LEU A 126 -8.05 -2.00 3.13
CA LEU A 126 -9.26 -1.35 3.61
C LEU A 126 -10.29 -1.19 2.48
N GLY A 127 -11.55 -1.40 2.81
CA GLY A 127 -12.74 -1.09 2.03
C GLY A 127 -13.57 0.03 2.66
N PRO A 128 -14.69 0.41 2.03
CA PRO A 128 -15.58 1.47 2.52
C PRO A 128 -15.98 1.27 3.98
N GLY A 129 -16.01 2.36 4.76
CA GLY A 129 -16.31 2.30 6.19
C GLY A 129 -15.21 1.67 7.05
N ALA A 130 -13.95 1.69 6.59
CA ALA A 130 -12.81 1.03 7.22
C ALA A 130 -12.97 -0.50 7.35
N ALA A 131 -13.76 -1.10 6.45
CA ALA A 131 -13.91 -2.55 6.39
C ALA A 131 -12.56 -3.21 6.10
N VAL A 132 -12.18 -4.20 6.90
CA VAL A 132 -10.91 -4.91 6.74
C VAL A 132 -11.13 -6.12 5.85
N LEU A 133 -10.46 -6.16 4.70
CA LEU A 133 -10.66 -7.18 3.67
C LEU A 133 -9.40 -8.02 3.49
N ASN A 134 -9.53 -9.35 3.65
CA ASN A 134 -8.45 -10.28 3.33
C ASN A 134 -8.24 -10.33 1.82
N VAL A 135 -7.00 -10.18 1.36
CA VAL A 135 -6.70 -10.11 -0.08
C VAL A 135 -7.03 -11.42 -0.82
N THR A 136 -6.98 -12.55 -0.10
CA THR A 136 -7.32 -13.88 -0.61
C THR A 136 -8.83 -14.12 -0.75
N GLU A 137 -9.66 -13.29 -0.14
CA GLU A 137 -11.12 -13.39 -0.18
C GLU A 137 -11.76 -12.38 -1.13
N LEU A 138 -10.96 -11.49 -1.73
CA LEU A 138 -11.44 -10.51 -2.69
C LEU A 138 -12.04 -11.19 -3.93
N ARG A 139 -13.20 -10.69 -4.35
CA ARG A 139 -13.94 -11.16 -5.52
C ARG A 139 -14.29 -9.99 -6.43
N PRO A 140 -14.56 -10.22 -7.73
CA PRO A 140 -15.14 -9.19 -8.59
C PRO A 140 -16.35 -8.51 -7.92
N GLY A 141 -16.36 -7.18 -7.90
CA GLY A 141 -17.36 -6.37 -7.21
C GLY A 141 -16.98 -5.95 -5.78
N SER A 142 -15.88 -6.47 -5.21
CA SER A 142 -15.35 -5.97 -3.93
C SER A 142 -14.93 -4.50 -4.07
N LYS A 143 -15.33 -3.67 -3.11
CA LYS A 143 -14.97 -2.24 -3.06
C LYS A 143 -13.80 -2.02 -2.13
N LEU A 144 -12.82 -1.26 -2.58
CA LEU A 144 -11.58 -0.95 -1.86
C LEU A 144 -11.46 0.56 -1.64
N LEU A 145 -10.78 0.97 -0.58
CA LEU A 145 -10.26 2.32 -0.42
C LEU A 145 -8.95 2.44 -1.18
N GLY A 146 -8.77 3.58 -1.81
CA GLY A 146 -7.61 3.88 -2.62
C GLY A 146 -7.53 5.36 -2.95
N TYR A 147 -6.51 5.71 -3.71
CA TYR A 147 -6.27 7.08 -4.14
C TYR A 147 -5.79 7.07 -5.59
N ILE A 148 -6.36 7.95 -6.41
CA ILE A 148 -5.89 8.22 -7.75
C ILE A 148 -5.11 9.53 -7.70
N SER A 149 -3.86 9.49 -8.14
CA SER A 149 -3.05 10.69 -8.29
C SER A 149 -3.56 11.49 -9.48
N THR A 150 -3.83 12.77 -9.28
CA THR A 150 -4.24 13.69 -10.34
C THR A 150 -3.08 14.11 -11.25
N ASP A 151 -1.82 13.90 -10.81
CA ASP A 151 -0.63 14.28 -11.57
C ASP A 151 -0.04 13.07 -12.29
N LYS A 152 0.28 13.20 -13.59
CA LYS A 152 1.12 12.24 -14.32
C LYS A 152 2.53 12.27 -13.71
N ARG A 153 2.99 11.17 -13.13
CA ARG A 153 4.26 11.10 -12.39
C ARG A 153 5.21 10.05 -12.95
N HIS A 154 6.50 10.35 -12.84
CA HIS A 154 7.56 9.35 -12.85
C HIS A 154 8.56 9.73 -11.74
N VAL A 155 8.97 8.77 -10.90
CA VAL A 155 10.01 8.95 -9.88
C VAL A 155 9.75 10.04 -8.81
N GLY A 156 8.49 10.22 -8.38
CA GLY A 156 8.16 11.14 -7.29
C GLY A 156 8.24 12.64 -7.63
N TRP A 157 8.39 13.00 -8.90
CA TRP A 157 8.34 14.38 -9.39
C TRP A 157 7.31 14.55 -10.52
N PRO A 158 6.57 15.67 -10.59
CA PRO A 158 5.70 16.00 -11.71
C PRO A 158 6.53 16.53 -12.88
N ILE A 159 6.73 15.74 -13.95
CA ILE A 159 7.35 16.25 -15.19
C ILE A 159 6.68 15.65 -16.42
N GLY A 160 6.44 16.50 -17.42
CA GLY A 160 5.93 16.17 -18.76
C GLY A 160 6.96 15.47 -19.66
N GLU A 161 7.59 14.41 -19.19
CA GLU A 161 8.46 13.54 -20.00
C GLU A 161 7.72 12.27 -20.43
N PHE A 162 8.12 11.72 -21.59
CA PHE A 162 7.52 10.51 -22.15
C PHE A 162 7.93 9.28 -21.33
N CYS A 163 6.96 8.65 -20.69
CA CYS A 163 7.14 7.42 -19.93
C CYS A 163 6.08 6.39 -20.33
N ILE A 164 6.47 5.13 -20.50
CA ILE A 164 5.57 3.99 -20.73
C ILE A 164 5.90 2.91 -19.70
N GLU A 165 4.96 2.63 -18.81
CA GLU A 165 4.95 1.46 -17.92
C GLU A 165 3.99 0.41 -18.52
N LYS A 166 4.39 -0.87 -18.62
CA LYS A 166 3.62 -1.98 -19.23
C LYS A 166 3.42 -3.13 -18.26
#